data_AF-A0A3E0KSJ6-F1
#
_entry.id   AF-A0A3E0KSJ6-F1
#
_cell.length_a   1.000
_cell.length_b   1.000
_cell.length_c   1.000
_cell.angle_alpha   90.00
_cell.angle_beta   90.00
_cell.angle_gamma   90.00
#
_symmetry.space_group_name_H-M   'P 1'
#
loop_
_entity.id
_entity.type
_entity.pdbx_description
1 polymer ?
#
loop_
_entity_poly.entity_id
_entity_poly.type
_entity_poly.pdbx_seq_one_letter_code
_entity_poly.pdbx_strand_id
1 'polypeptide(L)'
;MPHRPHPTEEVLGGSVVTAPVVLPVYLEMGQAGGCMCHCLVHPGATFKAPGEEAALALAPAIIQAERAWLACHGLLDPAAACRPVSVELAGRVVTGGRVTSGDTEAFFEPWHRPLDDAVLDLGLRVLAAAREDLMRLMRGLPPAMLDWRPAPGKRSLGEVLEHLANTEAYYAVHLETPDRATGDLWKQAALPGAPVWDRLDHAPRYLGERVRGLSAEERNRVTDHPSDEDRIERWSARKVLYRAIWHERYHTRQMLGWLVQ
;
A
#
# COMPACT_ATOMS: atom_id res chain seq x y z
N MET A 1 -9.38 61.70 42.03
CA MET A 1 -9.56 60.57 41.10
C MET A 1 -8.22 60.26 40.45
N PRO A 2 -7.56 59.14 40.76
CA PRO A 2 -6.43 58.64 40.01
C PRO A 2 -6.77 57.35 39.26
N HIS A 3 -6.30 57.28 38.01
CA HIS A 3 -6.40 56.16 37.09
C HIS A 3 -5.90 54.84 37.71
N ARG A 4 -6.69 53.76 37.59
CA ARG A 4 -6.17 52.39 37.68
C ARG A 4 -5.49 52.03 36.35
N PRO A 5 -4.29 51.44 36.36
CA PRO A 5 -3.74 50.82 35.16
C PRO A 5 -4.45 49.49 34.91
N HIS A 6 -4.76 49.22 33.65
CA HIS A 6 -5.19 47.90 33.19
C HIS A 6 -4.00 46.93 33.21
N PRO A 7 -4.20 45.67 33.63
CA PRO A 7 -3.19 44.64 33.40
C PRO A 7 -3.14 44.32 31.91
N THR A 8 -1.96 44.43 31.32
CA THR A 8 -1.63 43.91 30.00
C THR A 8 -1.69 42.39 30.04
N GLU A 9 -2.64 41.80 29.30
CA GLU A 9 -2.59 40.39 28.91
C GLU A 9 -1.41 40.20 27.94
N GLU A 10 -0.30 39.68 28.44
CA GLU A 10 0.68 39.00 27.60
C GLU A 10 0.08 37.68 27.12
N VAL A 11 -0.52 37.71 25.94
CA VAL A 11 -0.82 36.50 25.17
C VAL A 11 0.52 35.94 24.69
N LEU A 12 1.12 35.07 25.48
CA LEU A 12 2.23 34.23 25.06
C LEU A 12 1.72 33.26 23.99
N GLY A 13 1.89 33.65 22.73
CA GLY A 13 1.74 32.80 21.55
C GLY A 13 2.81 31.72 21.51
N GLY A 14 2.74 30.76 22.44
CA GLY A 14 3.52 29.53 22.38
C GLY A 14 2.90 28.61 21.33
N SER A 15 3.44 28.62 20.11
CA SER A 15 3.21 27.53 19.16
C SER A 15 3.72 26.25 19.79
N VAL A 16 2.82 25.43 20.32
CA VAL A 16 3.16 24.10 20.86
C VAL A 16 3.66 23.27 19.69
N VAL A 17 4.97 23.19 19.54
CA VAL A 17 5.61 22.30 18.56
C VAL A 17 5.33 20.87 19.03
N THR A 18 4.37 20.20 18.40
CA THR A 18 4.09 18.80 18.69
C THR A 18 5.27 17.94 18.28
N ALA A 19 5.84 17.17 19.21
CA ALA A 19 6.94 16.27 18.93
C ALA A 19 6.61 15.30 17.79
N PRO A 20 7.57 15.02 16.89
CA PRO A 20 7.34 14.16 15.75
C PRO A 20 6.94 12.75 16.20
N VAL A 21 6.14 12.07 15.38
CA VAL A 21 5.95 10.63 15.50
C VAL A 21 7.09 9.94 14.77
N VAL A 22 7.82 9.06 15.45
CA VAL A 22 8.84 8.21 14.83
C VAL A 22 8.17 6.93 14.34
N LEU A 23 8.31 6.62 13.06
CA LEU A 23 7.71 5.44 12.44
C LEU A 23 8.80 4.52 11.85
N PRO A 24 8.68 3.20 12.06
CA PRO A 24 9.63 2.25 11.50
C PRO A 24 9.44 2.13 9.99
N VAL A 25 10.55 2.14 9.26
CA VAL A 25 10.62 1.81 7.84
C VAL A 25 11.52 0.61 7.60
N TYR A 26 11.20 -0.14 6.56
CA TYR A 26 11.92 -1.33 6.15
C TYR A 26 12.36 -1.16 4.70
N LEU A 27 13.58 -1.58 4.38
CA LEU A 27 14.12 -1.45 3.05
C LEU A 27 14.26 -2.81 2.38
N GLU A 28 13.71 -2.91 1.18
CA GLU A 28 14.03 -3.97 0.23
C GLU A 28 15.07 -3.43 -0.75
N MET A 29 16.23 -4.07 -0.79
CA MET A 29 17.37 -3.68 -1.62
C MET A 29 17.49 -4.64 -2.80
N GLY A 30 17.36 -4.13 -4.01
CA GLY A 30 17.64 -4.90 -5.21
C GLY A 30 19.14 -5.02 -5.46
N GLN A 31 19.58 -6.13 -6.04
CA GLN A 31 21.00 -6.37 -6.34
C GLN A 31 21.63 -5.28 -7.25
N ALA A 32 20.82 -4.63 -8.09
CA ALA A 32 21.25 -3.54 -8.96
C ALA A 32 21.24 -2.14 -8.29
N GLY A 33 21.13 -2.06 -6.97
CA GLY A 33 21.24 -0.82 -6.19
C GLY A 33 19.94 -0.06 -5.93
N GLY A 34 18.84 -0.40 -6.62
CA GLY A 34 17.52 0.17 -6.35
C GLY A 34 16.97 -0.23 -4.98
N CYS A 35 16.11 0.62 -4.42
CA CYS A 35 15.52 0.41 -3.10
C CYS A 35 14.00 0.57 -3.14
N MET A 36 13.29 -0.27 -2.39
CA MET A 36 11.90 -0.03 -2.00
C MET A 36 11.85 0.21 -0.50
N CYS A 37 11.21 1.31 -0.12
CA CYS A 37 10.98 1.69 1.26
C CYS A 37 9.54 1.33 1.63
N HIS A 38 9.38 0.64 2.75
CA HIS A 38 8.12 0.10 3.25
C HIS A 38 7.82 0.69 4.63
N CYS A 39 6.68 1.37 4.79
CA CYS A 39 6.14 1.70 6.10
C CYS A 39 5.02 0.71 6.44
N LEU A 40 5.32 -0.32 7.24
CA LEU A 40 4.35 -1.40 7.52
C LEU A 40 3.13 -0.93 8.31
N VAL A 41 3.24 0.18 9.04
CA VAL A 41 2.13 0.82 9.76
C VAL A 41 1.18 1.55 8.80
N HIS A 42 1.69 2.05 7.67
CA HIS A 42 0.92 2.76 6.63
C HIS A 42 1.22 2.13 5.27
N PRO A 43 0.60 0.99 4.91
CA PRO A 43 1.01 0.17 3.77
C PRO A 43 1.05 0.91 2.43
N GLY A 44 0.16 1.87 2.23
CA GLY A 44 0.16 2.71 1.02
C GLY A 44 1.33 3.68 0.93
N ALA A 45 2.12 3.88 1.99
CA ALA A 45 3.35 4.69 2.01
C ALA A 45 4.60 3.87 1.61
N THR A 46 4.44 2.93 0.69
CA THR A 46 5.55 2.17 0.11
C THR A 46 5.93 2.76 -1.23
N PHE A 47 7.23 2.95 -1.47
CA PHE A 47 7.71 3.63 -2.67
C PHE A 47 9.10 3.17 -3.08
N LYS A 48 9.46 3.48 -4.33
CA LYS A 48 10.76 3.17 -4.92
C LYS A 48 11.70 4.37 -4.78
N ALA A 49 12.97 4.10 -4.55
CA ALA A 49 14.04 5.09 -4.52
C ALA A 49 15.31 4.55 -5.19
N PRO A 50 16.22 5.42 -5.68
CA PRO A 50 17.48 5.01 -6.30
C PRO A 50 18.45 4.27 -5.37
N GLY A 51 18.22 4.32 -4.06
CA GLY A 51 19.06 3.70 -3.04
C GLY A 51 18.57 4.03 -1.63
N GLU A 52 19.25 3.49 -0.63
CA GLU A 52 18.88 3.63 0.78
C GLU A 52 18.84 5.08 1.26
N GLU A 53 19.87 5.88 0.96
CA GLU A 53 19.93 7.28 1.40
C GLU A 53 18.73 8.09 0.88
N ALA A 54 18.44 7.96 -0.42
CA ALA A 54 17.28 8.59 -1.04
C ALA A 54 15.96 8.07 -0.45
N ALA A 55 15.86 6.77 -0.15
CA ALA A 55 14.70 6.18 0.49
C ALA A 55 14.44 6.81 1.87
N LEU A 56 15.48 6.91 2.71
CA LEU A 56 15.35 7.46 4.06
C LEU A 56 15.06 8.96 4.04
N ALA A 57 15.66 9.71 3.11
CA ALA A 57 15.40 11.14 2.95
C ALA A 57 13.95 11.43 2.52
N LEU A 58 13.38 10.60 1.65
CA LEU A 58 12.01 10.77 1.13
C LEU A 58 10.91 10.23 2.08
N ALA A 59 11.24 9.24 2.90
CA ALA A 59 10.25 8.50 3.69
C ALA A 59 9.37 9.39 4.60
N PRO A 60 9.90 10.39 5.35
CA PRO A 60 9.06 11.26 6.16
C PRO A 60 7.94 11.96 5.37
N ALA A 61 8.28 12.53 4.20
CA ALA A 61 7.32 13.26 3.38
C ALA A 61 6.26 12.33 2.76
N ILE A 62 6.67 11.14 2.30
CA ILE A 62 5.74 10.18 1.69
C ILE A 62 4.79 9.59 2.74
N ILE A 63 5.29 9.27 3.94
CA ILE A 63 4.46 8.80 5.04
C ILE A 63 3.52 9.91 5.53
N GLN A 64 3.99 11.15 5.60
CA GLN A 64 3.17 12.31 5.95
C GLN A 64 2.01 12.49 4.96
N ALA A 65 2.26 12.34 3.65
CA ALA A 65 1.23 12.41 2.63
C ALA A 65 0.20 11.28 2.76
N GLU A 66 0.64 10.05 3.08
CA GLU A 66 -0.29 8.94 3.30
C GLU A 66 -1.13 9.12 4.56
N ARG A 67 -0.56 9.64 5.64
CA ARG A 67 -1.32 9.96 6.86
C ARG A 67 -2.39 11.01 6.59
N ALA A 68 -2.08 12.05 5.82
CA ALA A 68 -3.06 13.05 5.40
C ALA A 68 -4.18 12.41 4.58
N TRP A 69 -3.84 11.52 3.64
CA TRP A 69 -4.82 10.78 2.86
C TRP A 69 -5.73 9.89 3.74
N LEU A 70 -5.16 9.15 4.70
CA LEU A 70 -5.94 8.35 5.65
C LEU A 70 -6.91 9.21 6.46
N ALA A 71 -6.52 10.43 6.85
CA ALA A 71 -7.39 11.35 7.57
C ALA A 71 -8.55 11.87 6.70
N CYS A 72 -8.30 12.16 5.41
CA CYS A 72 -9.37 12.54 4.47
C CYS A 72 -10.46 11.46 4.34
N HIS A 73 -10.10 10.19 4.56
CA HIS A 73 -11.02 9.05 4.55
C HIS A 73 -11.54 8.65 5.94
N GLY A 74 -11.22 9.42 6.99
CA GLY A 74 -11.64 9.11 8.36
C GLY A 74 -11.01 7.83 8.93
N LEU A 75 -9.86 7.41 8.40
CA LEU A 75 -9.09 6.23 8.81
C LEU A 75 -7.96 6.58 9.76
N LEU A 76 -7.66 7.86 9.93
CA LEU A 76 -6.72 8.40 10.89
C LEU A 76 -7.27 9.70 11.46
N ASP A 77 -7.08 9.92 12.76
CA ASP A 77 -7.45 11.20 13.38
C ASP A 77 -6.70 12.38 12.70
N PRO A 78 -7.38 13.47 12.32
CA PRO A 78 -6.75 14.60 11.65
C PRO A 78 -5.62 15.26 12.45
N ALA A 79 -5.74 15.34 13.78
CA ALA A 79 -4.68 15.91 14.61
C ALA A 79 -3.46 14.96 14.65
N ALA A 80 -3.70 13.64 14.73
CA ALA A 80 -2.64 12.65 14.57
C ALA A 80 -1.98 12.76 13.20
N ALA A 81 -2.76 12.91 12.12
CA ALA A 81 -2.24 13.04 10.76
C ALA A 81 -1.36 14.29 10.59
N CYS A 82 -1.65 15.40 11.27
CA CYS A 82 -0.86 16.63 11.20
C CYS A 82 0.46 16.58 11.99
N ARG A 83 0.66 15.60 12.88
CA ARG A 83 1.93 15.46 13.62
C ARG A 83 3.08 15.19 12.65
N PRO A 84 4.21 15.93 12.73
CA PRO A 84 5.36 15.70 11.87
C PRO A 84 5.87 14.27 11.96
N VAL A 85 6.29 13.70 10.83
CA VAL A 85 6.86 12.35 10.78
C VAL A 85 8.38 12.41 10.84
N SER A 86 8.96 11.51 11.62
CA SER A 86 10.36 11.08 11.50
C SER A 86 10.38 9.58 11.28
N VAL A 87 11.47 9.06 10.73
CA VAL A 87 11.58 7.62 10.44
C VAL A 87 12.79 7.02 11.13
N GLU A 88 12.67 5.75 11.49
CA GLU A 88 13.78 4.91 11.92
C GLU A 88 13.87 3.68 11.04
N LEU A 89 15.09 3.24 10.74
CA LEU A 89 15.29 2.06 9.91
C LEU A 89 15.21 0.79 10.76
N ALA A 90 14.10 0.09 10.65
CA ALA A 90 13.78 -1.08 11.46
C ALA A 90 14.25 -2.41 10.84
N GLY A 91 14.55 -2.46 9.54
CA GLY A 91 15.07 -3.67 8.91
C GLY A 91 15.46 -3.47 7.45
N ARG A 92 16.35 -4.35 6.97
CA ARG A 92 16.80 -4.40 5.58
C ARG A 92 16.77 -5.84 5.08
N VAL A 93 16.32 -6.04 3.85
CA VAL A 93 16.36 -7.32 3.15
C VAL A 93 16.93 -7.08 1.76
N VAL A 94 17.87 -7.91 1.32
CA VAL A 94 18.37 -7.91 -0.06
C VAL A 94 17.63 -8.99 -0.83
N THR A 95 17.03 -8.64 -1.96
CA THR A 95 16.26 -9.57 -2.81
C THR A 95 16.90 -9.68 -4.19
N GLY A 96 16.66 -10.81 -4.86
CA GLY A 96 17.06 -11.01 -6.25
C GLY A 96 16.17 -10.26 -7.25
N GLY A 97 14.97 -9.85 -6.81
CA GLY A 97 13.99 -9.14 -7.62
C GLY A 97 14.44 -7.78 -8.15
N ARG A 98 13.77 -7.36 -9.23
CA ARG A 98 13.96 -6.03 -9.84
C ARG A 98 13.11 -4.99 -9.10
N VAL A 99 13.59 -4.61 -7.93
CA VAL A 99 12.96 -3.61 -7.04
C VAL A 99 12.59 -2.30 -7.77
N THR A 100 13.38 -1.88 -8.76
CA THR A 100 13.09 -0.69 -9.58
C THR A 100 11.87 -0.82 -10.49
N SER A 101 11.52 -2.05 -10.89
CA SER A 101 10.29 -2.38 -11.63
C SER A 101 9.05 -2.40 -10.72
N GLY A 102 9.24 -2.48 -9.41
CA GLY A 102 8.17 -2.72 -8.43
C GLY A 102 7.98 -4.19 -8.08
N ASP A 103 8.89 -5.06 -8.54
CA ASP A 103 8.93 -6.44 -8.09
C ASP A 103 9.50 -6.44 -6.68
N THR A 104 8.65 -6.77 -5.72
CA THR A 104 9.00 -6.85 -4.30
C THR A 104 8.81 -8.28 -3.85
N GLU A 105 9.82 -8.82 -3.19
CA GLU A 105 9.88 -10.19 -2.71
C GLU A 105 10.22 -10.25 -1.21
N ALA A 106 10.54 -9.09 -0.60
CA ALA A 106 10.98 -9.05 0.77
C ALA A 106 9.98 -9.74 1.70
N PHE A 107 10.52 -10.28 2.80
CA PHE A 107 9.75 -10.73 3.94
C PHE A 107 10.34 -10.17 5.22
N PHE A 108 9.67 -9.18 5.82
CA PHE A 108 10.12 -8.53 7.05
C PHE A 108 9.55 -9.19 8.30
N GLU A 109 10.26 -9.07 9.41
CA GLU A 109 9.90 -9.68 10.69
C GLU A 109 8.44 -9.44 11.13
N PRO A 110 7.85 -8.22 10.99
CA PRO A 110 6.46 -8.01 11.38
C PRO A 110 5.43 -8.84 10.63
N TRP A 111 5.76 -9.39 9.45
CA TRP A 111 4.87 -10.27 8.69
C TRP A 111 4.82 -11.71 9.22
N HIS A 112 5.69 -12.09 10.16
CA HIS A 112 5.55 -13.34 10.92
C HIS A 112 4.42 -13.28 11.96
N ARG A 113 3.97 -12.09 12.35
CA ARG A 113 2.90 -11.94 13.34
C ARG A 113 1.55 -12.36 12.72
N PRO A 114 0.70 -13.08 13.47
CA PRO A 114 -0.66 -13.37 13.04
C PRO A 114 -1.40 -12.13 12.54
N LEU A 115 -2.27 -12.32 11.56
CA LEU A 115 -3.23 -11.28 11.19
C LEU A 115 -4.34 -11.19 12.25
N ASP A 116 -4.22 -10.20 13.13
CA ASP A 116 -5.23 -9.87 14.13
C ASP A 116 -6.41 -9.10 13.52
N ASP A 117 -7.54 -9.09 14.23
CA ASP A 117 -8.78 -8.48 13.74
C ASP A 117 -8.66 -6.96 13.55
N ALA A 118 -7.90 -6.26 14.40
CA ALA A 118 -7.76 -4.81 14.27
C ALA A 118 -6.99 -4.43 13.00
N VAL A 119 -5.94 -5.17 12.66
CA VAL A 119 -5.17 -4.99 11.43
C VAL A 119 -5.98 -5.40 10.21
N LEU A 120 -6.76 -6.50 10.32
CA LEU A 120 -7.66 -6.93 9.27
C LEU A 120 -8.71 -5.86 8.94
N ASP A 121 -9.44 -5.40 9.96
CA ASP A 121 -10.52 -4.44 9.80
C ASP A 121 -10.01 -3.10 9.26
N LEU A 122 -8.92 -2.58 9.82
CA LEU A 122 -8.31 -1.36 9.32
C LEU A 122 -7.81 -1.56 7.89
N GLY A 123 -7.09 -2.64 7.60
CA GLY A 123 -6.53 -2.88 6.27
C GLY A 123 -7.60 -3.02 5.18
N LEU A 124 -8.72 -3.70 5.47
CA LEU A 124 -9.83 -3.80 4.52
C LEU A 124 -10.53 -2.46 4.30
N ARG A 125 -10.66 -1.63 5.33
CA ARG A 125 -11.19 -0.25 5.17
C ARG A 125 -10.25 0.63 4.35
N VAL A 126 -8.94 0.50 4.55
CA VAL A 126 -7.92 1.21 3.76
C VAL A 126 -7.96 0.78 2.30
N LEU A 127 -8.05 -0.53 2.02
CA LEU A 127 -8.18 -1.06 0.66
C LEU A 127 -9.46 -0.57 -0.02
N ALA A 128 -10.59 -0.58 0.69
CA ALA A 128 -11.87 -0.08 0.18
C ALA A 128 -11.80 1.42 -0.17
N ALA A 129 -11.19 2.25 0.69
CA ALA A 129 -10.99 3.67 0.42
C ALA A 129 -10.06 3.91 -0.78
N ALA A 130 -9.01 3.08 -0.93
CA ALA A 130 -8.11 3.14 -2.07
C ALA A 130 -8.84 2.80 -3.39
N ARG A 131 -9.72 1.78 -3.37
CA ARG A 131 -10.58 1.44 -4.50
C ARG A 131 -11.58 2.54 -4.84
N GLU A 132 -12.17 3.17 -3.82
CA GLU A 132 -13.09 4.28 -4.06
C GLU A 132 -12.41 5.42 -4.82
N ASP A 133 -11.18 5.77 -4.44
CA ASP A 133 -10.39 6.79 -5.14
C ASP A 133 -10.06 6.40 -6.59
N LEU A 134 -9.64 5.15 -6.81
CA LEU A 134 -9.41 4.61 -8.16
C LEU A 134 -10.68 4.73 -9.01
N MET A 135 -11.81 4.27 -8.50
CA MET A 135 -13.07 4.30 -9.24
C MET A 135 -13.56 5.72 -9.49
N ARG A 136 -13.35 6.64 -8.53
CA ARG A 136 -13.67 8.06 -8.70
C ARG A 136 -12.82 8.69 -9.81
N LEU A 137 -11.52 8.39 -9.84
CA LEU A 137 -10.62 8.81 -10.91
C LEU A 137 -11.13 8.32 -12.27
N MET A 138 -11.39 7.02 -12.39
CA MET A 138 -11.77 6.42 -13.67
C MET A 138 -13.15 6.87 -14.18
N ARG A 139 -14.13 7.08 -13.30
CA ARG A 139 -15.45 7.61 -13.69
C ARG A 139 -15.39 9.03 -14.23
N GLY A 140 -14.37 9.80 -13.87
CA GLY A 140 -14.14 11.15 -14.38
C GLY A 140 -13.55 11.21 -15.79
N LEU A 141 -13.14 10.06 -16.36
CA LEU A 141 -12.43 10.01 -17.64
C LEU A 141 -13.35 9.54 -18.78
N PRO A 142 -13.20 10.08 -20.01
CA PRO A 142 -13.84 9.52 -21.20
C PRO A 142 -13.40 8.08 -21.45
N PRO A 143 -14.26 7.17 -21.96
CA PRO A 143 -13.89 5.77 -22.21
C PRO A 143 -12.67 5.58 -23.10
N ALA A 144 -12.44 6.48 -24.07
CA ALA A 144 -11.28 6.44 -24.96
C ALA A 144 -9.93 6.58 -24.22
N MET A 145 -9.93 7.11 -22.98
CA MET A 145 -8.72 7.20 -22.16
C MET A 145 -8.21 5.83 -21.71
N LEU A 146 -9.03 4.77 -21.75
CA LEU A 146 -8.57 3.42 -21.39
C LEU A 146 -7.42 2.94 -22.30
N ASP A 147 -7.41 3.37 -23.56
CA ASP A 147 -6.36 3.03 -24.53
C ASP A 147 -5.17 4.01 -24.51
N TRP A 148 -5.30 5.13 -23.79
CA TRP A 148 -4.26 6.14 -23.71
C TRP A 148 -3.05 5.62 -22.92
N ARG A 149 -1.85 5.98 -23.39
CA ARG A 149 -0.56 5.64 -22.77
C ARG A 149 0.21 6.91 -22.43
N PRO A 150 0.88 6.96 -21.26
CA PRO A 150 1.68 8.12 -20.87
C PRO A 150 2.98 8.25 -21.67
N ALA A 151 3.52 7.13 -22.18
CA ALA A 151 4.73 7.09 -22.99
C ALA A 151 4.83 5.76 -23.75
N PRO A 152 5.65 5.68 -24.82
CA PRO A 152 5.97 4.42 -25.48
C PRO A 152 6.50 3.37 -24.49
N GLY A 153 6.01 2.14 -24.60
CA GLY A 153 6.39 1.03 -23.73
C GLY A 153 5.83 1.06 -22.30
N LYS A 154 4.97 2.04 -21.97
CA LYS A 154 4.20 2.04 -20.72
C LYS A 154 2.81 1.46 -20.92
N ARG A 155 2.26 0.84 -19.87
CA ARG A 155 0.88 0.33 -19.86
C ARG A 155 -0.11 1.47 -20.15
N SER A 156 -1.18 1.17 -20.88
CA SER A 156 -2.34 2.06 -20.95
C SER A 156 -3.08 2.09 -19.61
N LEU A 157 -4.01 3.03 -19.44
CA LEU A 157 -4.87 3.05 -18.25
C LEU A 157 -5.66 1.74 -18.11
N GLY A 158 -6.24 1.24 -19.20
CA GLY A 158 -6.95 -0.04 -19.24
C GLY A 158 -6.05 -1.22 -18.87
N GLU A 159 -4.81 -1.26 -19.37
CA GLU A 159 -3.84 -2.31 -18.99
C GLU A 159 -3.41 -2.23 -17.52
N VAL A 160 -3.39 -1.04 -16.90
CA VAL A 160 -3.17 -0.90 -15.46
C VAL A 160 -4.36 -1.45 -14.66
N LEU A 161 -5.59 -1.18 -15.10
CA LEU A 161 -6.79 -1.74 -14.47
C LEU A 161 -6.83 -3.27 -14.57
N GLU A 162 -6.51 -3.81 -15.73
CA GLU A 162 -6.37 -5.25 -15.96
C GLU A 162 -5.29 -5.85 -15.05
N HIS A 163 -4.16 -5.17 -14.90
CA HIS A 163 -3.10 -5.59 -14.01
C HIS A 163 -3.55 -5.60 -12.54
N LEU A 164 -4.24 -4.55 -12.07
CA LEU A 164 -4.78 -4.47 -10.73
C LEU A 164 -5.73 -5.63 -10.42
N ALA A 165 -6.73 -5.88 -11.27
CA ALA A 165 -7.69 -6.96 -11.08
C ALA A 165 -7.02 -8.35 -11.04
N ASN A 166 -6.04 -8.59 -11.92
CA ASN A 166 -5.27 -9.83 -11.91
C ASN A 166 -4.42 -10.00 -10.64
N THR A 167 -3.77 -8.94 -10.19
CA THR A 167 -2.83 -8.99 -9.06
C THR A 167 -3.54 -9.17 -7.72
N GLU A 168 -4.73 -8.60 -7.54
CA GLU A 168 -5.51 -8.85 -6.32
C GLU A 168 -6.00 -10.29 -6.23
N ALA A 169 -6.45 -10.86 -7.35
CA ALA A 169 -6.77 -12.28 -7.44
C ALA A 169 -5.55 -13.15 -7.13
N TYR A 170 -4.37 -12.77 -7.63
CA TYR A 170 -3.10 -13.41 -7.30
C TYR A 170 -2.86 -13.37 -5.78
N TYR A 171 -3.03 -12.22 -5.12
CA TYR A 171 -2.86 -12.12 -3.66
C TYR A 171 -3.84 -12.99 -2.86
N ALA A 172 -5.10 -13.12 -3.32
CA ALA A 172 -6.07 -13.98 -2.66
C ALA A 172 -5.65 -15.47 -2.72
N VAL A 173 -5.08 -15.91 -3.84
CA VAL A 173 -4.58 -17.29 -4.00
C VAL A 173 -3.34 -17.56 -3.14
N HIS A 174 -2.53 -16.54 -2.85
CA HIS A 174 -1.34 -16.65 -1.99
C HIS A 174 -1.66 -16.74 -0.49
N LEU A 175 -2.95 -16.79 -0.13
CA LEU A 175 -3.39 -17.21 1.20
C LEU A 175 -3.40 -18.73 1.36
N GLU A 176 -3.37 -19.47 0.25
CA GLU A 176 -3.41 -20.93 0.23
C GLU A 176 -2.02 -21.55 0.24
N THR A 177 -1.95 -22.84 0.58
CA THR A 177 -0.73 -23.61 0.38
C THR A 177 -0.44 -23.79 -1.11
N PRO A 178 0.84 -23.74 -1.52
CA PRO A 178 1.23 -23.97 -2.91
C PRO A 178 1.03 -25.45 -3.27
N ASP A 179 -0.17 -25.78 -3.72
CA ASP A 179 -0.46 -27.04 -4.39
C ASP A 179 -1.04 -26.79 -5.80
N ARG A 180 -1.28 -27.88 -6.55
CA ARG A 180 -1.78 -27.80 -7.93
C ARG A 180 -3.16 -27.11 -8.06
N ALA A 181 -3.95 -26.97 -6.99
CA ALA A 181 -5.26 -26.34 -7.02
C ALA A 181 -5.18 -24.80 -7.09
N THR A 182 -4.03 -24.20 -6.81
CA THR A 182 -3.80 -22.74 -6.91
C THR A 182 -4.15 -22.16 -8.29
N GLY A 183 -3.94 -22.92 -9.37
CA GLY A 183 -4.31 -22.49 -10.72
C GLY A 183 -5.82 -22.38 -10.96
N ASP A 184 -6.62 -23.27 -10.37
CA ASP A 184 -8.08 -23.21 -10.48
C ASP A 184 -8.67 -22.15 -9.55
N LEU A 185 -8.09 -21.97 -8.36
CA LEU A 185 -8.44 -20.87 -7.47
C LEU A 185 -8.14 -19.51 -8.11
N TRP A 186 -7.03 -19.39 -8.84
CA TRP A 186 -6.73 -18.18 -9.58
C TRP A 186 -7.76 -17.88 -10.66
N LYS A 187 -8.23 -18.88 -11.42
CA LYS A 187 -9.31 -18.66 -12.40
C LYS A 187 -10.60 -18.18 -11.74
N GLN A 188 -10.96 -18.73 -10.58
CA GLN A 188 -12.15 -18.30 -9.81
C GLN A 188 -12.01 -16.87 -9.27
N ALA A 189 -10.82 -16.51 -8.80
CA ALA A 189 -10.54 -15.18 -8.26
C ALA A 189 -10.37 -14.12 -9.35
N ALA A 190 -9.70 -14.45 -10.46
CA ALA A 190 -9.34 -13.50 -11.51
C ALA A 190 -10.42 -13.31 -12.57
N LEU A 191 -11.34 -14.27 -12.74
CA LEU A 191 -12.39 -14.29 -13.76
C LEU A 191 -11.86 -13.94 -15.16
N PRO A 192 -10.92 -14.73 -15.72
CA PRO A 192 -10.32 -14.43 -17.02
C PRO A 192 -11.40 -14.36 -18.11
N GLY A 193 -11.34 -13.32 -18.94
CA GLY A 193 -12.30 -13.08 -20.02
C GLY A 193 -13.55 -12.28 -19.62
N ALA A 194 -13.79 -12.04 -18.33
CA ALA A 194 -14.81 -11.09 -17.90
C ALA A 194 -14.37 -9.63 -18.16
N PRO A 195 -15.32 -8.69 -18.32
CA PRO A 195 -15.01 -7.26 -18.41
C PRO A 195 -14.18 -6.77 -17.22
N VAL A 196 -13.20 -5.88 -17.47
CA VAL A 196 -12.29 -5.37 -16.44
C VAL A 196 -13.03 -4.79 -15.22
N TRP A 197 -14.17 -4.14 -15.43
CA TRP A 197 -14.96 -3.54 -14.36
C TRP A 197 -15.58 -4.57 -13.43
N ASP A 198 -16.06 -5.69 -13.97
CA ASP A 198 -16.62 -6.79 -13.18
C ASP A 198 -15.52 -7.45 -12.36
N ARG A 199 -14.32 -7.58 -12.95
CA ARG A 199 -13.15 -8.15 -12.28
C ARG A 199 -12.62 -7.25 -11.17
N LEU A 200 -12.64 -5.93 -11.40
CA LEU A 200 -12.33 -4.94 -10.36
C LEU A 200 -13.39 -4.99 -9.25
N ASP A 201 -14.67 -5.19 -9.52
CA ASP A 201 -15.64 -5.36 -8.41
C ASP A 201 -15.42 -6.69 -7.65
N HIS A 202 -15.14 -7.77 -8.37
CA HIS A 202 -15.03 -9.11 -7.82
C HIS A 202 -13.76 -9.36 -7.00
N ALA A 203 -12.57 -9.02 -7.51
CA ALA A 203 -11.31 -9.43 -6.88
C ALA A 203 -11.11 -8.91 -5.44
N PRO A 204 -11.40 -7.63 -5.10
CA PRO A 204 -11.32 -7.14 -3.73
C PRO A 204 -12.35 -7.78 -2.80
N ARG A 205 -13.55 -8.05 -3.32
CA ARG A 205 -14.59 -8.74 -2.54
C ARG A 205 -14.16 -10.15 -2.20
N TYR A 206 -13.68 -10.89 -3.20
CA TYR A 206 -13.15 -12.24 -3.05
C TYR A 206 -11.99 -12.27 -2.04
N LEU A 207 -11.01 -11.37 -2.19
CA LEU A 207 -9.91 -11.23 -1.23
C LEU A 207 -10.43 -10.92 0.18
N GLY A 208 -11.33 -9.95 0.32
CA GLY A 208 -11.88 -9.55 1.60
C GLY A 208 -12.72 -10.64 2.28
N GLU A 209 -13.49 -11.41 1.53
CA GLU A 209 -14.23 -12.57 2.02
C GLU A 209 -13.26 -13.68 2.46
N ARG A 210 -12.23 -13.97 1.65
CA ARG A 210 -11.23 -14.98 1.96
C ARG A 210 -10.44 -14.66 3.22
N VAL A 211 -9.93 -13.43 3.36
CA VAL A 211 -9.13 -13.01 4.52
C VAL A 211 -9.98 -13.02 5.80
N ARG A 212 -11.26 -12.60 5.74
CA ARG A 212 -12.18 -12.69 6.89
C ARG A 212 -12.46 -14.14 7.29
N GLY A 213 -12.52 -15.05 6.33
CA GLY A 213 -12.76 -16.47 6.55
C GLY A 213 -11.55 -17.26 7.07
N LEU A 214 -10.36 -16.65 7.20
CA LEU A 214 -9.18 -17.35 7.70
C LEU A 214 -9.35 -17.76 9.17
N SER A 215 -9.07 -19.03 9.45
CA SER A 215 -8.89 -19.56 10.79
C SER A 215 -7.66 -18.95 11.50
N ALA A 216 -7.57 -19.14 12.81
CA ALA A 216 -6.41 -18.70 13.59
C ALA A 216 -5.09 -19.33 13.11
N GLU A 217 -5.14 -20.60 12.67
CA GLU A 217 -3.99 -21.30 12.10
C GLU A 217 -3.56 -20.65 10.78
N GLU A 218 -4.50 -20.43 9.85
CA GLU A 218 -4.20 -19.79 8.56
C GLU A 218 -3.70 -18.35 8.72
N ARG A 219 -4.23 -17.59 9.69
CA ARG A 219 -3.76 -16.23 10.00
C ARG A 219 -2.32 -16.18 10.51
N ASN A 220 -1.83 -17.27 11.11
CA ASN A 220 -0.47 -17.40 11.62
C ASN A 220 0.49 -18.09 10.62
N ARG A 221 -0.05 -18.67 9.55
CA ARG A 221 0.72 -19.44 8.58
C ARG A 221 1.61 -18.54 7.72
N VAL A 222 2.83 -19.02 7.47
CA VAL A 222 3.73 -18.52 6.43
C VAL A 222 3.93 -19.61 5.40
N THR A 223 3.76 -19.29 4.11
CA THR A 223 3.93 -20.21 2.99
C THR A 223 5.03 -19.75 2.05
N ASP A 224 5.73 -20.70 1.46
CA ASP A 224 6.80 -20.49 0.49
C ASP A 224 6.25 -20.77 -0.92
N HIS A 225 6.03 -19.72 -1.71
CA HIS A 225 5.51 -19.85 -3.08
C HIS A 225 6.65 -19.75 -4.09
N PRO A 226 6.69 -20.62 -5.12
CA PRO A 226 7.57 -20.40 -6.26
C PRO A 226 7.26 -19.06 -6.91
N SER A 227 8.29 -18.27 -7.15
CA SER A 227 8.23 -17.04 -7.95
C SER A 227 9.03 -17.23 -9.25
N ASP A 228 9.03 -16.21 -10.11
CA ASP A 228 9.82 -16.24 -11.33
C ASP A 228 11.31 -16.51 -11.04
N GLU A 229 12.00 -17.09 -12.04
CA GLU A 229 13.44 -17.35 -12.01
C GLU A 229 13.89 -18.30 -10.88
N ASP A 230 13.11 -19.35 -10.60
CA ASP A 230 13.37 -20.40 -9.60
C ASP A 230 13.55 -19.88 -8.16
N ARG A 231 13.03 -18.69 -7.87
CA ARG A 231 13.04 -18.10 -6.52
C ARG A 231 11.84 -18.57 -5.70
N ILE A 232 11.96 -18.38 -4.39
CA ILE A 232 10.90 -18.66 -3.42
C ILE A 232 10.52 -17.34 -2.74
N GLU A 233 9.25 -16.95 -2.86
CA GLU A 233 8.70 -15.81 -2.15
C GLU A 233 7.87 -16.29 -0.95
N ARG A 234 8.13 -15.70 0.23
CA ARG A 234 7.36 -15.97 1.44
C ARG A 234 6.09 -15.13 1.48
N TRP A 235 5.00 -15.75 1.91
CA TRP A 235 3.69 -15.12 2.05
C TRP A 235 3.07 -15.38 3.42
N SER A 236 2.39 -14.37 3.95
CA SER A 236 1.53 -14.49 5.13
C SER A 236 0.28 -13.67 4.89
N ALA A 237 -0.80 -13.95 5.64
CA ALA A 237 -2.04 -13.18 5.51
C ALA A 237 -1.84 -11.67 5.72
N ARG A 238 -0.92 -11.29 6.62
CA ARG A 238 -0.54 -9.89 6.86
C ARG A 238 0.18 -9.28 5.65
N LYS A 239 1.11 -10.01 5.02
CA LYS A 239 1.80 -9.55 3.81
C LYS A 239 0.82 -9.42 2.63
N VAL A 240 -0.12 -10.36 2.48
CA VAL A 240 -1.17 -10.31 1.45
C VAL A 240 -1.98 -9.02 1.56
N LEU A 241 -2.53 -8.73 2.73
CA LEU A 241 -3.33 -7.51 2.94
C LEU A 241 -2.51 -6.24 2.72
N TYR A 242 -1.27 -6.22 3.20
CA TYR A 242 -0.32 -5.14 2.97
C TYR A 242 -0.09 -4.89 1.47
N ARG A 243 0.17 -5.96 0.71
CA ARG A 243 0.50 -5.89 -0.72
C ARG A 243 -0.68 -5.43 -1.55
N ALA A 244 -1.90 -5.87 -1.23
CA ALA A 244 -3.10 -5.37 -1.88
C ALA A 244 -3.23 -3.84 -1.71
N ILE A 245 -3.12 -3.35 -0.47
CA ILE A 245 -3.22 -1.90 -0.19
C ILE A 245 -2.13 -1.13 -0.92
N TRP A 246 -0.87 -1.55 -0.81
CA TRP A 246 0.23 -0.87 -1.48
C TRP A 246 0.02 -0.82 -2.99
N HIS A 247 -0.29 -1.96 -3.60
CA HIS A 247 -0.37 -2.12 -5.06
C HIS A 247 -1.46 -1.21 -5.64
N GLU A 248 -2.64 -1.19 -5.02
CA GLU A 248 -3.74 -0.32 -5.39
C GLU A 248 -3.37 1.17 -5.25
N ARG A 249 -2.82 1.56 -4.09
CA ARG A 249 -2.40 2.95 -3.82
C ARG A 249 -1.32 3.39 -4.80
N TYR A 250 -0.36 2.52 -5.10
CA TYR A 250 0.73 2.78 -6.03
C TYR A 250 0.20 3.05 -7.44
N HIS A 251 -0.64 2.17 -7.99
CA HIS A 251 -1.16 2.34 -9.35
C HIS A 251 -2.14 3.51 -9.46
N THR A 252 -2.95 3.77 -8.43
CA THR A 252 -3.82 4.96 -8.39
C THR A 252 -2.99 6.25 -8.46
N ARG A 253 -1.93 6.36 -7.65
CA ARG A 253 -1.02 7.53 -7.70
C ARG A 253 -0.24 7.61 -9.00
N GLN A 254 0.17 6.47 -9.56
CA GLN A 254 0.83 6.42 -10.86
C GLN A 254 -0.07 7.00 -11.96
N MET A 255 -1.34 6.58 -12.02
CA MET A 255 -2.29 7.09 -13.00
C MET A 255 -2.60 8.58 -12.78
N LEU A 256 -2.79 9.01 -11.53
CA LEU A 256 -2.93 10.44 -11.21
C LEU A 256 -1.72 11.23 -11.71
N GLY A 257 -0.50 10.76 -11.42
CA GLY A 257 0.73 11.39 -11.85
C GLY A 257 0.89 11.48 -13.36
N TRP A 258 0.25 10.59 -14.14
CA TRP A 258 0.21 10.67 -15.59
C TRP A 258 -0.80 11.69 -16.13
N LEU A 259 -1.89 11.93 -15.41
CA LEU A 259 -3.01 12.75 -15.86
C LEU A 259 -2.87 14.24 -15.50
N VAL A 260 -1.98 14.58 -14.56
CA VAL A 260 -1.75 15.96 -14.09
C VAL A 260 -0.51 16.62 -14.73
N GLN A 261 0.13 15.94 -15.68
CA GLN A 261 1.26 16.45 -16.46
C GLN A 261 0.78 17.18 -17.72
#